data_AF-A0A7C4LQB8-F1
#
_entry.id   AF-A0A7C4LQB8-F1
#
_cell.length_a   1.000
_cell.length_b   1.000
_cell.length_c   1.000
_cell.angle_alpha   90.00
_cell.angle_beta   90.00
_cell.angle_gamma   90.00
#
_symmetry.space_group_name_H-M   'P 1'
#
loop_
_entity.id
_entity.type
_entity.pdbx_description
1 polymer ?
#
loop_
_entity_poly.entity_id
_entity_poly.type
_entity_poly.pdbx_seq_one_letter_code
_entity_poly.pdbx_strand_id
1 'polypeptide(L)'
;MPSRAATSTPARCWMGCSSAACFARKPSPSRPLRDPPCPPRARKKLRESMKKQSENDGYQRLLFDTLPLPILVMDDHLVVTDANLAADDYLGAQPQRMLRKRLGDALHCLNHRAPGPECGKTPFCPDCVIRNTVETAHRTWQTRQAKAEMKLETKGRVRDIKLLLIATPFINDGRKLVLLVLQDITEIETLRTLIPVCANCRKVRNDAQYWQSVEEYLANHPNIRLSHGICPDCARALYPELYEPAPPSPQQAKA
;
A
#
# COMPACT_ATOMS: atom_id res chain seq x y z
N MET A 1 -16.29 -22.47 42.37
CA MET A 1 -16.92 -21.30 43.00
C MET A 1 -16.38 -20.03 42.34
N PRO A 2 -17.25 -19.11 41.88
CA PRO A 2 -16.92 -17.68 41.67
C PRO A 2 -16.81 -17.01 43.07
N SER A 3 -16.38 -15.77 43.31
CA SER A 3 -16.52 -14.51 42.58
C SER A 3 -15.64 -13.41 43.23
N ARG A 4 -15.20 -12.42 42.41
CA ARG A 4 -15.24 -10.93 42.59
C ARG A 4 -14.82 -10.29 43.94
N ALA A 5 -14.22 -9.10 44.05
CA ALA A 5 -13.66 -8.08 43.16
C ALA A 5 -13.01 -6.98 44.05
N ALA A 6 -12.00 -6.29 43.48
CA ALA A 6 -11.61 -4.85 43.58
C ALA A 6 -11.99 -4.01 44.84
N THR A 7 -11.14 -3.15 45.43
CA THR A 7 -10.64 -1.89 44.84
C THR A 7 -9.80 -1.09 45.87
N SER A 8 -8.77 -0.40 45.35
CA SER A 8 -8.17 0.91 45.73
C SER A 8 -8.24 1.49 47.16
N THR A 9 -7.05 1.69 47.74
CA THR A 9 -6.65 2.86 48.56
C THR A 9 -6.38 4.08 47.63
N PRO A 10 -6.29 5.36 48.07
CA PRO A 10 -5.39 5.79 49.17
C PRO A 10 -5.77 7.07 49.95
N ALA A 11 -4.86 7.42 50.87
CA ALA A 11 -4.47 8.76 51.35
C ALA A 11 -4.82 9.10 52.82
N ARG A 12 -3.85 8.82 53.70
CA ARG A 12 -3.61 9.52 54.97
C ARG A 12 -2.25 10.21 54.86
N CYS A 13 -2.21 11.52 55.15
CA CYS A 13 -1.10 12.29 55.73
C CYS A 13 -1.49 13.77 55.67
N TRP A 14 -1.33 14.63 56.68
CA TRP A 14 -0.91 14.53 58.07
C TRP A 14 -1.22 15.89 58.71
N MET A 15 -1.45 15.89 60.03
CA MET A 15 -1.14 16.95 61.01
C MET A 15 -1.85 18.33 60.99
N GLY A 16 -2.52 18.58 62.13
CA GLY A 16 -2.04 19.60 63.07
C GLY A 16 -2.72 20.97 63.01
N CYS A 17 -3.80 21.15 63.78
CA CYS A 17 -4.12 22.46 64.35
C CYS A 17 -5.00 22.30 65.60
N SER A 18 -4.38 22.54 66.77
CA SER A 18 -5.06 22.67 68.07
C SER A 18 -5.63 24.08 68.19
N SER A 19 -6.95 24.22 68.34
CA SER A 19 -7.61 25.15 69.28
C SER A 19 -9.12 25.16 69.04
N ALA A 20 -9.86 25.21 70.14
CA ALA A 20 -11.30 25.18 70.19
C ALA A 20 -11.91 26.51 69.73
N ALA A 21 -12.76 26.46 68.70
CA ALA A 21 -13.87 27.40 68.51
C ALA A 21 -14.83 26.83 67.45
N CYS A 22 -15.78 26.01 67.92
CA CYS A 22 -17.01 25.76 67.19
C CYS A 22 -17.79 27.08 67.11
N PHE A 23 -17.87 27.67 65.91
CA PHE A 23 -19.03 28.46 65.52
C PHE A 23 -19.45 28.05 64.12
N ALA A 24 -20.57 27.32 64.07
CA ALA A 24 -21.21 26.87 62.85
C ALA A 24 -21.60 28.07 61.98
N ARG A 25 -20.92 28.25 60.85
CA ARG A 25 -21.46 28.96 59.69
C ARG A 25 -21.71 27.95 58.58
N LYS A 26 -22.98 27.83 58.17
CA LYS A 26 -23.40 27.03 57.02
C LYS A 26 -22.59 27.47 55.77
N PRO A 27 -22.01 26.55 54.98
CA PRO A 27 -21.35 26.92 53.74
C PRO A 27 -22.40 27.30 52.68
N SER A 28 -22.23 28.48 52.07
CA SER A 28 -22.98 28.90 50.87
C SER A 28 -22.55 28.08 49.65
N PRO A 29 -23.44 27.83 48.68
CA PRO A 29 -23.07 27.11 47.46
C PRO A 29 -22.26 28.02 46.52
N SER A 30 -21.29 27.43 45.83
CA SER A 30 -20.53 27.95 44.68
C SER A 30 -19.42 28.99 44.92
N ARG A 31 -18.23 28.48 45.25
CA ARG A 31 -16.99 28.96 44.61
C ARG A 31 -16.23 27.73 44.11
N PRO A 32 -15.90 27.61 42.81
CA PRO A 32 -15.00 26.56 42.37
C PRO A 32 -13.66 26.75 43.07
N LEU A 33 -13.12 25.69 43.68
CA LEU A 33 -11.74 25.69 44.15
C LEU A 33 -10.87 26.06 42.95
N ARG A 34 -10.19 27.21 43.02
CA ARG A 34 -9.10 27.47 42.07
C ARG A 34 -7.97 26.54 42.47
N ASP A 35 -7.65 25.61 41.58
CA ASP A 35 -6.45 24.80 41.73
C ASP A 35 -5.24 25.72 41.97
N PRO A 36 -4.32 25.35 42.88
CA PRO A 36 -3.13 26.14 43.12
C PRO A 36 -2.35 26.30 41.81
N PRO A 37 -1.80 27.49 41.52
CA PRO A 37 -1.05 27.71 40.30
C PRO A 37 0.12 26.72 40.21
N CYS A 38 0.11 25.92 39.14
CA CYS A 38 1.15 24.92 38.87
C CYS A 38 2.56 25.56 38.97
N PRO A 39 3.49 24.99 39.76
CA PRO A 39 4.76 25.63 40.07
C PRO A 39 5.58 25.91 38.79
N PRO A 40 6.31 27.05 38.72
CA PRO A 40 6.95 27.53 37.49
C PRO A 40 7.95 26.55 36.88
N ARG A 41 8.61 25.69 37.68
CA ARG A 41 9.48 24.60 37.20
C ARG A 41 8.72 23.50 36.46
N ALA A 42 7.50 23.16 36.89
CA ALA A 42 6.66 22.18 36.22
C ALA A 42 6.11 22.71 34.90
N ARG A 43 5.74 23.99 34.83
CA ARG A 43 5.33 24.67 33.58
C ARG A 43 6.45 24.73 32.54
N LYS A 44 7.69 24.97 32.96
CA LYS A 44 8.85 25.02 32.07
C LYS A 44 9.18 23.63 31.50
N LYS A 45 9.22 22.60 32.34
CA LYS A 45 9.40 21.20 31.90
C LYS A 45 8.28 20.72 30.98
N LEU A 46 7.02 21.03 31.29
CA LEU A 46 5.89 20.67 30.44
C LEU A 46 5.99 21.36 29.07
N ARG A 47 6.33 22.66 29.04
CA ARG A 47 6.57 23.40 27.79
C ARG A 47 7.74 22.86 27.00
N GLU A 48 8.86 22.54 27.64
CA GLU A 48 10.04 21.97 27.00
C GLU A 48 9.75 20.57 26.42
N SER A 49 9.05 19.70 27.16
CA SER A 49 8.59 18.40 26.67
C SER A 49 7.63 18.54 25.49
N MET A 50 6.64 19.44 25.57
CA MET A 50 5.69 19.70 24.48
C MET A 50 6.37 20.31 23.24
N LYS A 51 7.37 21.17 23.42
CA LYS A 51 8.15 21.75 22.31
C LYS A 51 8.96 20.67 21.61
N LYS A 52 9.64 19.82 22.38
CA LYS A 52 10.45 18.71 21.90
C LYS A 52 9.59 17.65 21.19
N GLN A 53 8.36 17.42 21.67
CA GLN A 53 7.38 16.56 21.02
C GLN A 53 6.89 17.18 19.70
N SER A 54 6.54 18.48 19.68
CA SER A 54 6.12 19.17 18.46
C SER A 54 7.22 19.29 17.39
N GLU A 55 8.48 19.42 17.80
CA GLU A 55 9.64 19.44 16.90
C GLU A 55 9.91 18.05 16.29
N ASN A 56 9.67 16.97 17.07
CA ASN A 56 9.86 15.61 16.61
C ASN A 56 8.71 15.14 15.68
N ASP A 57 7.47 15.54 15.99
CA ASP A 57 6.29 15.26 15.15
C ASP A 57 6.43 15.93 13.77
N GLY A 58 7.00 17.13 13.71
CA GLY A 58 7.28 17.84 12.47
C GLY A 58 8.34 17.14 11.60
N TYR A 59 9.42 16.62 12.20
CA TYR A 59 10.46 15.91 11.47
C TYR A 59 9.98 14.57 10.90
N GLN A 60 9.19 13.82 11.68
CA GLN A 60 8.59 12.56 11.23
C GLN A 60 7.64 12.78 10.05
N ARG A 61 6.81 13.84 10.10
CA ARG A 61 5.95 14.20 8.99
C ARG A 61 6.75 14.55 7.74
N LEU A 62 7.81 15.35 7.90
CA LEU A 62 8.69 15.72 6.79
C LEU A 62 9.33 14.48 6.15
N LEU A 63 9.89 13.58 6.95
CA LEU A 63 10.47 12.33 6.44
C LEU A 63 9.44 11.52 5.66
N PHE A 64 8.24 11.35 6.21
CA PHE A 64 7.16 10.61 5.57
C PHE A 64 6.76 11.21 4.21
N ASP A 65 6.61 12.53 4.15
CA ASP A 65 6.25 13.28 2.94
C ASP A 65 7.37 13.34 1.90
N THR A 66 8.65 13.22 2.30
CA THR A 66 9.79 13.18 1.36
C THR A 66 9.98 11.84 0.66
N LEU A 67 9.32 10.77 1.12
CA LEU A 67 9.44 9.45 0.50
C LEU A 67 8.80 9.46 -0.90
N PRO A 68 9.53 9.08 -1.96
CA PRO A 68 9.05 9.18 -3.34
C PRO A 68 8.07 8.06 -3.72
N LEU A 69 7.83 7.10 -2.82
CA LEU A 69 6.88 6.01 -3.02
C LEU A 69 5.54 6.36 -2.38
N PRO A 70 4.41 6.07 -3.03
CA PRO A 70 3.09 6.14 -2.41
C PRO A 70 3.01 5.24 -1.18
N ILE A 71 2.76 5.85 -0.02
CA ILE A 71 2.60 5.15 1.25
C ILE A 71 1.28 5.56 1.90
N LEU A 72 0.49 4.56 2.27
CA LEU A 72 -0.79 4.68 2.95
C LEU A 72 -0.70 3.98 4.30
N VAL A 73 -1.16 4.62 5.36
CA VAL A 73 -1.37 4.01 6.67
C VAL A 73 -2.86 3.76 6.83
N MET A 74 -3.22 2.57 7.30
CA MET A 74 -4.63 2.23 7.52
C MET A 74 -4.85 1.37 8.76
N ASP A 75 -6.09 1.35 9.23
CA ASP A 75 -6.54 0.48 10.30
C ASP A 75 -6.95 -0.92 9.80
N ASP A 76 -7.43 -1.75 10.72
CA ASP A 76 -7.94 -3.11 10.50
C ASP A 76 -9.22 -3.16 9.67
N HIS A 77 -9.84 -2.01 9.41
CA HIS A 77 -11.02 -1.86 8.58
C HIS A 77 -10.72 -1.24 7.20
N LEU A 78 -9.44 -1.15 6.82
CA LEU A 78 -8.95 -0.57 5.57
C LEU A 78 -9.31 0.92 5.41
N VAL A 79 -9.46 1.62 6.53
CA VAL A 79 -9.67 3.06 6.53
C VAL A 79 -8.30 3.74 6.55
N VAL A 80 -8.05 4.61 5.58
CA VAL A 80 -6.79 5.36 5.49
C VAL A 80 -6.72 6.37 6.64
N THR A 81 -5.77 6.17 7.54
CA THR A 81 -5.51 7.02 8.69
C THR A 81 -4.43 8.05 8.43
N ASP A 82 -3.48 7.75 7.54
CA ASP A 82 -2.45 8.69 7.08
C ASP A 82 -1.98 8.35 5.66
N ALA A 83 -1.41 9.33 4.96
CA ALA A 83 -0.85 9.21 3.61
C ALA A 83 0.28 10.24 3.41
N ASN A 84 1.30 9.87 2.64
CA ASN A 84 2.36 10.80 2.26
C ASN A 84 2.02 11.56 0.98
N LEU A 85 2.75 12.65 0.71
CA LEU A 85 2.56 13.45 -0.52
C LEU A 85 2.63 12.60 -1.80
N ALA A 86 3.53 11.62 -1.87
CA ALA A 86 3.64 10.75 -3.04
C ALA A 86 2.36 9.93 -3.28
N ALA A 87 1.66 9.50 -2.22
CA ALA A 87 0.38 8.82 -2.36
C ALA A 87 -0.70 9.77 -2.89
N ASP A 88 -0.75 11.00 -2.38
CA ASP A 88 -1.69 12.03 -2.84
C ASP A 88 -1.51 12.34 -4.33
N ASP A 89 -0.27 12.54 -4.75
CA ASP A 89 0.08 12.83 -6.14
C ASP A 89 -0.23 11.64 -7.07
N TYR A 90 0.13 10.43 -6.65
CA TYR A 90 -0.01 9.22 -7.46
C TYR A 90 -1.49 8.84 -7.68
N LEU A 91 -2.33 9.03 -6.66
CA LEU A 91 -3.74 8.62 -6.68
C LEU A 91 -4.69 9.77 -7.07
N GLY A 92 -4.17 10.98 -7.29
CA GLY A 92 -4.89 12.09 -7.91
C GLY A 92 -6.00 12.72 -7.04
N ALA A 93 -6.03 12.43 -5.75
CA ALA A 93 -6.93 13.08 -4.81
C ALA A 93 -6.17 14.18 -4.07
N GLN A 94 -6.74 15.39 -4.02
CA GLN A 94 -6.21 16.47 -3.18
C GLN A 94 -5.90 15.93 -1.75
N PRO A 95 -4.81 16.38 -1.09
CA PRO A 95 -4.29 15.83 0.19
C PRO A 95 -5.32 15.66 1.33
N GLN A 96 -6.44 16.37 1.23
CA GLN A 96 -7.50 16.38 2.21
C GLN A 96 -8.63 15.38 1.91
N ARG A 97 -8.57 14.63 0.80
CA ARG A 97 -9.66 13.73 0.36
C ARG A 97 -9.45 12.25 0.68
N MET A 98 -8.25 11.76 1.00
CA MET A 98 -8.05 10.34 1.27
C MET A 98 -8.20 9.95 2.75
N LEU A 99 -7.87 10.87 3.65
CA LEU A 99 -7.97 10.63 5.08
C LEU A 99 -9.40 10.27 5.48
N ARG A 100 -9.52 9.23 6.32
CA ARG A 100 -10.78 8.66 6.83
C ARG A 100 -11.70 8.03 5.77
N LYS A 101 -11.21 7.79 4.55
CA LYS A 101 -11.93 6.98 3.56
C LYS A 101 -11.49 5.54 3.60
N ARG A 102 -12.38 4.63 3.19
CA ARG A 102 -12.00 3.25 2.89
C ARG A 102 -11.07 3.26 1.66
N LEU A 103 -10.12 2.35 1.64
CA LEU A 103 -9.08 2.26 0.61
C LEU A 103 -9.64 2.30 -0.83
N GLY A 104 -10.74 1.60 -1.12
CA GLY A 104 -11.34 1.60 -2.46
C GLY A 104 -11.88 2.96 -2.90
N ASP A 105 -12.38 3.77 -1.97
CA ASP A 105 -12.88 5.11 -2.23
C ASP A 105 -11.72 6.12 -2.36
N ALA A 106 -10.60 5.86 -1.66
CA ALA A 106 -9.36 6.64 -1.76
C ALA A 106 -8.61 6.38 -3.07
N LEU A 107 -8.59 5.12 -3.55
CA LEU A 107 -7.89 4.70 -4.77
C LEU A 107 -8.66 5.00 -6.07
N HIS A 108 -9.92 5.47 -5.99
CA HIS A 108 -10.80 5.66 -7.15
C HIS A 108 -10.84 4.42 -8.08
N CYS A 109 -10.78 3.22 -7.49
CA CYS A 109 -10.70 1.96 -8.23
C CYS A 109 -11.92 1.82 -9.17
N LEU A 110 -11.73 1.33 -10.41
CA LEU A 110 -12.83 1.10 -11.37
C LEU A 110 -13.93 0.18 -10.83
N ASN A 111 -13.62 -0.67 -9.83
CA ASN A 111 -14.61 -1.47 -9.11
C ASN A 111 -15.57 -0.64 -8.24
N HIS A 112 -15.31 0.65 -8.00
CA HIS A 112 -16.19 1.62 -7.32
C HIS A 112 -17.17 2.31 -8.28
N ARG A 113 -17.02 2.17 -9.61
CA ARG A 113 -17.91 2.81 -10.61
C ARG A 113 -19.17 2.00 -10.96
N ALA A 114 -19.35 0.81 -10.39
CA ALA A 114 -20.65 0.14 -10.47
C ALA A 114 -21.69 0.91 -9.62
N PRO A 115 -22.96 1.03 -10.06
CA PRO A 115 -24.00 1.66 -9.23
C PRO A 115 -24.24 0.86 -7.93
N GLY A 116 -23.73 1.39 -6.81
CA GLY A 116 -23.76 0.79 -5.46
C GLY A 116 -22.68 -0.29 -5.22
N PRO A 117 -22.50 -0.76 -3.98
CA PRO A 117 -22.23 -0.04 -2.73
C PRO A 117 -20.70 0.06 -2.47
N GLU A 118 -20.33 0.74 -1.39
CA GLU A 118 -18.97 0.97 -0.83
C GLU A 118 -17.92 -0.15 -1.08
N CYS A 119 -16.63 0.23 -1.05
CA CYS A 119 -15.48 -0.70 -1.06
C CYS A 119 -15.74 -1.98 -0.22
N GLY A 120 -15.72 -3.16 -0.85
CA GLY A 120 -15.97 -4.46 -0.20
C GLY A 120 -17.29 -5.12 -0.56
N LYS A 121 -18.14 -4.47 -1.35
CA LYS A 121 -19.47 -4.96 -1.69
C LYS A 121 -19.69 -5.22 -3.18
N THR A 122 -18.66 -5.04 -4.01
CA THR A 122 -18.72 -5.45 -5.42
C THR A 122 -18.29 -6.91 -5.60
N PRO A 123 -18.76 -7.61 -6.64
CA PRO A 123 -18.42 -9.02 -6.89
C PRO A 123 -16.91 -9.29 -7.04
N PHE A 124 -16.12 -8.26 -7.35
CA PHE A 124 -14.66 -8.32 -7.52
C PHE A 124 -13.88 -8.09 -6.22
N CYS A 125 -14.56 -7.69 -5.14
CA CYS A 125 -13.91 -7.39 -3.86
C CYS A 125 -13.33 -8.62 -3.11
N PRO A 126 -13.93 -9.83 -3.18
CA PRO A 126 -13.34 -11.03 -2.55
C PRO A 126 -11.94 -11.37 -3.09
N ASP A 127 -11.68 -11.08 -4.38
CA ASP A 127 -10.41 -11.36 -5.05
C ASP A 127 -9.48 -10.13 -5.11
N CYS A 128 -9.82 -9.06 -4.38
CA CYS A 128 -9.01 -7.86 -4.38
C CYS A 128 -7.65 -8.12 -3.72
N VAL A 129 -6.60 -8.20 -4.55
CA VAL A 129 -5.23 -8.47 -4.09
C VAL A 129 -4.77 -7.48 -3.03
N ILE A 130 -5.08 -6.19 -3.18
CA ILE A 130 -4.69 -5.16 -2.20
C ILE A 130 -5.35 -5.43 -0.83
N ARG A 131 -6.67 -5.62 -0.82
CA ARG A 131 -7.45 -5.95 0.39
C ARG A 131 -6.88 -7.20 1.07
N ASN A 132 -6.79 -8.29 0.32
CA ASN A 132 -6.38 -9.58 0.85
C ASN A 132 -4.96 -9.53 1.40
N THR A 133 -4.06 -8.74 0.77
CA THR A 133 -2.69 -8.53 1.24
C THR A 133 -2.68 -7.79 2.59
N VAL A 134 -3.43 -6.69 2.71
CA VAL A 134 -3.51 -5.90 3.95
C VAL A 134 -4.19 -6.69 5.07
N GLU A 135 -5.34 -7.31 4.81
CA GLU A 135 -6.08 -8.11 5.80
C GLU A 135 -5.23 -9.30 6.28
N THR A 136 -4.52 -9.97 5.37
CA THR A 136 -3.62 -11.08 5.73
C THR A 136 -2.44 -10.57 6.54
N ALA A 137 -1.83 -9.44 6.17
CA ALA A 137 -0.73 -8.85 6.93
C ALA A 137 -1.18 -8.48 8.35
N HIS A 138 -2.35 -7.85 8.48
CA HIS A 138 -2.94 -7.49 9.76
C HIS A 138 -3.23 -8.73 10.63
N ARG A 139 -3.92 -9.73 10.07
CA ARG A 139 -4.32 -10.95 10.79
C ARG A 139 -3.13 -11.81 11.20
N THR A 140 -2.15 -11.97 10.30
CA THR A 140 -0.99 -12.84 10.54
C THR A 140 0.16 -12.13 11.23
N TRP A 141 0.09 -10.80 11.36
CA TRP A 141 1.16 -9.96 11.89
C TRP A 141 2.51 -10.15 11.19
N GLN A 142 2.46 -10.40 9.88
CA GLN A 142 3.62 -10.62 9.03
C GLN A 142 3.58 -9.67 7.85
N THR A 143 4.75 -9.15 7.45
CA THR A 143 4.87 -8.40 6.20
C THR A 143 4.44 -9.29 5.04
N ARG A 144 3.54 -8.78 4.20
CA ARG A 144 3.09 -9.43 2.98
C ARG A 144 3.47 -8.61 1.77
N GLN A 145 3.77 -9.31 0.70
CA GLN A 145 4.05 -8.71 -0.59
C GLN A 145 3.19 -9.40 -1.63
N ALA A 146 2.59 -8.62 -2.52
CA ALA A 146 1.77 -9.13 -3.60
C ALA A 146 1.89 -8.25 -4.84
N LYS A 147 1.69 -8.85 -6.01
CA LYS A 147 1.54 -8.11 -7.26
C LYS A 147 0.05 -7.96 -7.57
N ALA A 148 -0.38 -6.73 -7.84
CA ALA A 148 -1.74 -6.43 -8.25
C ALA A 148 -1.74 -5.79 -9.64
N GLU A 149 -2.68 -6.23 -10.47
CA GLU A 149 -2.97 -5.59 -11.75
C GLU A 149 -4.32 -4.89 -11.60
N MET A 150 -4.38 -3.61 -11.96
CA MET A 150 -5.63 -2.86 -11.89
C MET A 150 -5.69 -1.77 -12.95
N LYS A 151 -6.91 -1.33 -13.24
CA LYS A 151 -7.16 -0.20 -14.12
C LYS A 151 -7.35 1.05 -13.26
N LEU A 152 -6.46 2.01 -13.42
CA LEU A 152 -6.55 3.31 -12.76
C LEU A 152 -7.07 4.35 -13.74
N GLU A 153 -8.08 5.13 -13.34
CA GLU A 153 -8.54 6.26 -14.12
C GLU A 153 -8.05 7.57 -13.51
N THR A 154 -7.26 8.32 -14.27
CA THR A 154 -6.77 9.63 -13.87
C THR A 154 -7.20 10.65 -14.91
N LYS A 155 -7.96 11.69 -14.49
CA LYS A 155 -8.44 12.77 -15.36
C LYS A 155 -9.14 12.28 -16.66
N GLY A 156 -9.96 11.24 -16.55
CA GLY A 156 -10.73 10.68 -17.68
C GLY A 156 -9.95 9.73 -18.60
N ARG A 157 -8.69 9.39 -18.28
CA ARG A 157 -7.91 8.37 -19.00
C ARG A 157 -7.75 7.13 -18.13
N VAL A 158 -8.13 5.98 -18.67
CA VAL A 158 -7.90 4.67 -18.04
C VAL A 158 -6.52 4.16 -18.44
N ARG A 159 -5.72 3.78 -17.46
CA ARG A 159 -4.40 3.14 -17.64
C ARG A 159 -4.38 1.80 -16.93
N ASP A 160 -3.85 0.80 -17.60
CA ASP A 160 -3.53 -0.48 -16.96
C ASP A 160 -2.22 -0.29 -16.19
N ILE A 161 -2.28 -0.48 -14.86
CA ILE A 161 -1.14 -0.35 -13.97
C ILE A 161 -0.85 -1.67 -13.27
N LYS A 162 0.44 -1.93 -13.08
CA LYS A 162 0.94 -3.07 -12.32
C LYS A 162 1.64 -2.56 -11.08
N LEU A 163 1.14 -2.98 -9.92
CA LEU A 163 1.63 -2.55 -8.62
C LEU A 163 2.28 -3.70 -7.88
N LEU A 164 3.45 -3.44 -7.31
CA LEU A 164 4.03 -4.24 -6.24
C LEU A 164 3.62 -3.61 -4.91
N LEU A 165 2.88 -4.37 -4.13
CA LEU A 165 2.32 -3.95 -2.85
C LEU A 165 3.13 -4.54 -1.73
N ILE A 166 3.46 -3.74 -0.72
CA ILE A 166 4.06 -4.22 0.52
C ILE A 166 3.17 -3.76 1.68
N ALA A 167 2.60 -4.72 2.40
CA ALA A 167 1.77 -4.46 3.58
C ALA A 167 2.52 -4.92 4.83
N THR A 168 2.85 -3.97 5.70
CA THR A 168 3.59 -4.22 6.95
C THR A 168 2.75 -3.79 8.15
N PRO A 169 2.37 -4.71 9.05
CA PRO A 169 1.63 -4.37 10.25
C PRO A 169 2.56 -3.72 11.28
N PHE A 170 2.06 -2.72 12.00
CA PHE A 170 2.79 -2.04 13.08
C PHE A 170 1.84 -1.52 14.15
N ILE A 171 2.39 -1.14 15.31
CA ILE A 171 1.61 -0.55 16.41
C ILE A 171 2.02 0.90 16.57
N ASN A 172 1.04 1.81 16.64
CA ASN A 172 1.25 3.19 17.03
C ASN A 172 0.21 3.57 18.10
N ASP A 173 0.65 4.12 19.24
CA ASP A 173 -0.20 4.50 20.37
C ASP A 173 -1.21 3.41 20.80
N GLY A 174 -0.78 2.15 20.80
CA GLY A 174 -1.62 0.98 21.15
C GLY A 174 -2.63 0.58 20.08
N ARG A 175 -2.68 1.26 18.93
CA ARG A 175 -3.52 0.91 17.78
C ARG A 175 -2.73 0.04 16.81
N LYS A 176 -3.34 -1.03 16.33
CA LYS A 176 -2.78 -1.87 15.27
C LYS A 176 -3.10 -1.23 13.92
N LEU A 177 -2.05 -0.91 13.17
CA LEU A 177 -2.13 -0.29 11.86
C LEU A 177 -1.39 -1.15 10.83
N VAL A 178 -1.62 -0.86 9.56
CA VAL A 178 -0.88 -1.42 8.45
C VAL A 178 -0.33 -0.30 7.59
N LEU A 179 0.97 -0.36 7.32
CA LEU A 179 1.67 0.45 6.34
C LEU A 179 1.58 -0.26 4.99
N LEU A 180 0.92 0.36 4.02
CA LEU A 180 0.83 -0.11 2.64
C LEU A 180 1.70 0.76 1.74
N VAL A 181 2.72 0.17 1.15
CA VAL A 181 3.55 0.80 0.12
C VAL A 181 3.08 0.32 -1.24
N LEU A 182 2.88 1.24 -2.18
CA LEU A 182 2.56 0.95 -3.57
C LEU A 182 3.77 1.30 -4.43
N GLN A 183 4.27 0.35 -5.21
CA GLN A 183 5.32 0.60 -6.19
C GLN A 183 4.81 0.29 -7.58
N ASP A 184 4.84 1.27 -8.47
CA ASP A 184 4.53 1.07 -9.88
C ASP A 184 5.66 0.30 -10.57
N ILE A 185 5.33 -0.88 -11.07
CA ILE A 185 6.26 -1.76 -11.79
C ILE A 185 5.86 -1.91 -13.27
N THR A 186 4.94 -1.09 -13.76
CA THR A 186 4.39 -1.18 -15.13
C THR A 186 5.50 -1.06 -16.17
N GLU A 187 6.33 -0.02 -16.07
CA GLU A 187 7.44 0.21 -16.99
C GLU A 187 8.51 -0.89 -16.89
N ILE A 188 8.84 -1.32 -15.66
CA ILE A 188 9.83 -2.38 -15.42
C ILE A 188 9.37 -3.71 -16.04
N GLU A 189 8.11 -4.09 -15.85
CA GLU A 189 7.58 -5.31 -16.45
C GLU A 189 7.46 -5.19 -17.98
N THR A 190 7.10 -4.01 -18.50
CA THR A 190 7.07 -3.78 -19.96
C THR A 190 8.46 -3.84 -20.58
N LEU A 191 9.49 -3.31 -19.92
CA LEU A 191 10.87 -3.40 -20.41
C LEU A 191 11.40 -4.84 -20.34
N ARG A 192 10.96 -5.63 -19.35
CA ARG A 192 11.31 -7.05 -19.21
C ARG A 192 10.66 -7.95 -20.27
N THR A 193 9.62 -7.50 -20.98
CA THR A 193 9.07 -8.27 -22.11
C THR A 193 9.84 -8.07 -23.42
N LEU A 194 10.76 -7.09 -23.48
CA LEU A 194 11.61 -6.89 -24.64
C LEU A 194 12.73 -7.93 -24.65
N ILE A 195 12.73 -8.77 -25.69
CA ILE A 195 13.81 -9.72 -25.94
C ILE A 195 14.89 -8.99 -26.77
N PRO A 196 16.07 -8.69 -26.22
CA PRO A 196 17.15 -8.07 -26.98
C PRO A 196 17.71 -9.05 -28.02
N VAL A 197 17.45 -8.76 -29.29
CA VAL A 197 17.92 -9.56 -30.43
C VAL A 197 19.03 -8.83 -31.18
N CYS A 198 20.11 -9.54 -31.53
CA CYS A 198 21.19 -8.99 -32.34
C CYS A 198 20.67 -8.67 -33.75
N ALA A 199 20.82 -7.42 -34.19
CA ALA A 199 20.38 -6.98 -35.51
C ALA A 199 21.08 -7.72 -36.69
N ASN A 200 22.28 -8.26 -36.45
CA ASN A 200 23.05 -8.97 -37.47
C ASN A 200 22.78 -10.48 -37.46
N CYS A 201 23.01 -11.16 -36.32
CA CYS A 201 22.97 -12.62 -36.24
C CYS A 201 21.71 -13.20 -35.58
N ARG A 202 20.77 -12.35 -35.15
CA ARG A 202 19.49 -12.74 -34.52
C ARG A 202 19.58 -13.56 -33.24
N LYS A 203 20.76 -13.68 -32.64
CA LYS A 203 20.93 -14.24 -31.30
C LYS A 203 20.21 -13.37 -30.27
N VAL A 204 19.75 -14.00 -29.19
CA VAL A 204 19.11 -13.35 -28.06
C VAL A 204 20.14 -13.13 -26.95
N ARG A 205 20.13 -11.94 -26.35
CA ARG A 205 20.94 -11.67 -25.16
C ARG A 205 20.15 -12.06 -23.90
N ASN A 206 20.73 -12.92 -23.07
CA ASN A 206 20.14 -13.31 -21.79
C ASN A 206 20.50 -12.31 -20.67
N ASP A 207 19.90 -12.47 -19.50
CA ASP A 207 20.10 -11.58 -18.34
C ASP A 207 21.57 -11.56 -17.86
N ALA A 208 22.28 -12.68 -18.02
CA ALA A 208 23.71 -12.83 -17.73
C ALA A 208 24.62 -12.22 -18.81
N GLN A 209 24.06 -11.46 -19.76
CA GLN A 209 24.74 -10.74 -20.84
C GLN A 209 25.36 -11.63 -21.93
N TYR A 210 25.05 -12.93 -21.96
CA TYR A 210 25.51 -13.85 -23.00
C TYR A 210 24.55 -13.89 -24.19
N TRP A 211 25.11 -14.09 -25.38
CA TRP A 211 24.35 -14.27 -26.62
C TRP A 211 24.11 -15.75 -26.89
N GLN A 212 22.85 -16.16 -26.82
CA GLN A 212 22.41 -17.52 -27.09
C GLN A 212 21.45 -17.58 -28.29
N SER A 213 21.18 -18.77 -28.80
CA SER A 213 20.20 -18.92 -29.88
C SER A 213 18.78 -18.61 -29.37
N VAL A 214 17.84 -18.31 -30.28
CA VAL A 214 16.44 -18.05 -29.91
C VAL A 214 15.79 -19.32 -29.34
N GLU A 215 16.22 -20.49 -29.79
CA GLU A 215 15.74 -21.78 -29.32
C GLU A 215 16.18 -22.02 -27.87
N GLU A 216 17.46 -21.80 -27.57
CA GLU A 216 18.03 -21.95 -26.22
C GLU A 216 17.46 -20.90 -25.25
N TYR A 217 17.43 -19.63 -25.70
CA TYR A 217 16.33 -18.69 -25.52
C TYR A 217 15.08 -19.17 -24.75
N LEU A 218 14.14 -19.64 -25.59
CA LEU A 218 12.78 -19.99 -25.29
C LEU A 218 12.67 -21.32 -24.54
N ALA A 219 13.58 -22.26 -24.76
CA ALA A 219 13.60 -23.54 -24.03
C ALA A 219 13.81 -23.35 -22.52
N ASN A 220 14.52 -22.30 -22.11
CA ASN A 220 14.73 -21.96 -20.70
C ASN A 220 13.56 -21.17 -20.06
N HIS A 221 12.54 -20.80 -20.84
CA HIS A 221 11.39 -20.06 -20.33
C HIS A 221 10.25 -21.00 -19.92
N PRO A 222 9.72 -20.87 -18.69
CA PRO A 222 8.63 -21.71 -18.24
C PRO A 222 7.39 -21.47 -19.11
N ASN A 223 6.76 -22.56 -19.56
CA ASN A 223 5.54 -22.62 -20.39
C ASN A 223 5.72 -22.45 -21.90
N ILE A 224 6.94 -22.52 -22.45
CA ILE A 224 7.17 -22.55 -23.90
C ILE A 224 7.68 -23.93 -24.32
N ARG A 225 7.06 -24.52 -25.35
CA ARG A 225 7.51 -25.76 -25.99
C ARG A 225 7.72 -25.50 -27.48
N LEU A 226 8.90 -25.90 -27.99
CA LEU A 226 9.24 -25.75 -29.39
C LEU A 226 8.92 -27.05 -30.13
N SER A 227 8.14 -26.96 -31.21
CA SER A 227 8.10 -27.98 -32.24
C SER A 227 9.04 -27.57 -33.38
N HIS A 228 9.69 -28.55 -34.00
CA HIS A 228 10.52 -28.30 -35.16
C HIS A 228 9.67 -28.46 -36.41
N GLY A 229 9.80 -27.51 -37.34
CA GLY A 229 9.14 -27.52 -38.63
C GLY A 229 10.00 -26.78 -39.64
N ILE A 230 9.76 -27.02 -40.93
CA ILE A 230 10.47 -26.37 -42.02
C ILE A 230 9.50 -25.45 -42.75
N CYS A 231 9.87 -24.18 -42.96
CA CYS A 231 9.00 -23.27 -43.69
C CYS A 231 9.01 -23.58 -45.20
N PRO A 232 8.00 -23.16 -45.97
CA PRO A 232 7.96 -23.31 -47.43
C PRO A 232 9.23 -22.87 -48.17
N ASP A 233 9.86 -21.77 -47.75
CA ASP A 233 11.06 -21.25 -48.40
C ASP A 233 12.26 -22.16 -48.18
N CYS A 234 12.47 -22.60 -46.93
CA CYS A 234 13.51 -23.55 -46.59
C CYS A 234 13.26 -24.93 -47.21
N ALA A 235 12.00 -25.37 -47.28
CA ALA A 235 11.63 -26.62 -47.95
C ALA A 235 11.98 -26.58 -49.43
N ARG A 236 11.66 -25.48 -50.14
CA ARG A 236 12.02 -25.27 -51.54
C ARG A 236 13.53 -25.23 -51.76
N ALA A 237 14.27 -24.62 -50.83
CA ALA A 237 15.72 -24.53 -50.94
C ALA A 237 16.44 -25.85 -50.65
N LEU A 238 15.95 -26.63 -49.69
CA LEU A 238 16.59 -27.85 -49.20
C LEU A 238 16.10 -29.14 -49.89
N TYR A 239 14.85 -29.15 -50.34
CA TYR A 239 14.18 -30.28 -50.98
C TYR A 239 13.39 -29.84 -52.24
N PRO A 240 14.06 -29.18 -53.21
CA PRO A 240 13.39 -28.65 -54.41
C PRO A 240 12.62 -29.72 -55.21
N GLU A 241 13.10 -30.97 -55.19
CA GLU A 241 12.49 -32.11 -55.88
C GLU A 241 11.21 -32.66 -55.22
N LEU A 242 10.99 -32.37 -53.92
CA LEU A 242 9.81 -32.81 -53.18
C LEU A 242 8.74 -31.70 -53.04
N TYR A 243 9.05 -30.49 -53.50
CA TYR A 243 8.19 -29.33 -53.31
C TYR A 243 7.47 -28.95 -54.61
N GLU A 244 6.31 -29.54 -54.85
CA GLU A 244 5.35 -28.99 -55.82
C GLU A 244 4.85 -27.63 -55.30
N PRO A 245 4.86 -26.56 -56.11
CA PRO A 245 4.39 -25.26 -55.66
C PRO A 245 2.91 -25.36 -55.28
N ALA A 246 2.61 -25.23 -53.98
CA ALA A 246 1.25 -25.19 -53.49
C ALA A 246 0.49 -24.03 -54.20
N PRO A 247 -0.77 -24.24 -54.62
CA PRO A 247 -1.56 -23.17 -55.20
C PRO A 247 -1.67 -22.00 -54.19
N PRO A 248 -1.61 -20.74 -54.67
CA PRO A 248 -1.65 -19.58 -53.78
C PRO A 248 -2.92 -19.58 -52.94
N SER A 249 -2.78 -19.20 -51.67
CA SER A 249 -3.91 -19.18 -50.74
C SER A 249 -4.94 -18.11 -51.17
N PRO A 250 -6.25 -18.34 -50.97
CA PRO A 250 -7.31 -17.42 -51.41
C PRO A 250 -7.22 -16.00 -50.84
N GLN A 251 -6.42 -15.79 -49.79
CA GLN A 251 -6.24 -14.49 -49.14
C GLN A 251 -5.26 -13.56 -49.88
N GLN A 252 -4.50 -14.07 -50.86
CA GLN A 252 -3.55 -13.28 -51.65
C GLN A 252 -4.18 -12.68 -52.94
N ALA A 253 -5.46 -12.93 -53.21
CA ALA A 253 -6.18 -12.45 -54.41
C ALA A 253 -7.05 -11.21 -54.16
N LYS A 254 -6.98 -10.59 -52.97
CA LYS A 254 -7.61 -9.29 -52.68
C LYS A 254 -6.54 -8.24 -52.42
N ALA A 255 -5.89 -7.78 -53.49
CA ALA A 255 -5.17 -6.52 -53.56
C ALA A 255 -5.52 -5.86 -54.89
#